data_AF-A0A7C2A185-F1
#
_entry.id   AF-A0A7C2A185-F1
#
_cell.length_a   1.000
_cell.length_b   1.000
_cell.length_c   1.000
_cell.angle_alpha   90.00
_cell.angle_beta   90.00
_cell.angle_gamma   90.00
#
_symmetry.space_group_name_H-M   'P 1'
#
loop_
_entity.id
_entity.type
_entity.pdbx_description
1 polymer ?
#
loop_
_entity_poly.entity_id
_entity_poly.type
_entity_poly.pdbx_seq_one_letter_code
_entity_poly.pdbx_strand_id
1 'polypeptide(L)'
;MIKHKSPLLAGILNFLFFGVGYIYLGKRKTFGWIMLFAGVVMTIEYFIGNLSHLSNLANTHTISFTIVAVAVAVDGYLLGKEK
;
A
#
# COMPACT_ATOMS: atom_id res chain seq x y z
N MET A 1 -1.36 23.90 -15.27
CA MET A 1 -0.36 22.92 -15.74
C MET A 1 -0.30 21.78 -14.74
N ILE A 2 -0.89 20.62 -15.05
CA ILE A 2 -0.82 19.45 -14.17
C ILE A 2 0.63 18.97 -14.23
N LYS A 3 1.42 19.22 -13.17
CA LYS A 3 2.78 18.67 -13.07
C LYS A 3 2.69 17.16 -13.27
N HIS A 4 3.39 16.63 -14.27
CA HIS A 4 3.54 15.19 -14.41
C HIS A 4 4.13 14.63 -13.12
N LYS A 5 3.35 13.80 -12.45
CA LYS A 5 3.73 13.18 -11.18
C LYS A 5 4.64 11.99 -11.46
N SER A 6 5.66 11.80 -10.62
CA SER A 6 6.67 10.77 -10.85
C SER A 6 6.08 9.37 -10.64
N PRO A 7 6.11 8.47 -11.65
CA PRO A 7 5.62 7.10 -11.50
C PRO A 7 6.44 6.31 -10.48
N LEU A 8 7.76 6.54 -10.44
CA LEU A 8 8.64 5.90 -9.47
C LEU A 8 8.28 6.30 -8.04
N LEU A 9 8.02 7.60 -7.82
CA LEU A 9 7.60 8.07 -6.51
C LEU A 9 6.24 7.49 -6.11
N ALA A 10 5.31 7.35 -7.05
CA ALA A 10 4.02 6.70 -6.79
C ALA A 10 4.19 5.24 -6.33
N GLY A 11 5.06 4.48 -7.00
CA GLY A 11 5.38 3.11 -6.61
C GLY A 11 5.99 3.02 -5.21
N ILE A 12 6.98 3.86 -4.90
CA ILE A 12 7.62 3.92 -3.57
C ILE A 12 6.60 4.27 -2.49
N LEU A 13 5.74 5.26 -2.73
CA LEU A 13 4.70 5.65 -1.78
C LEU A 13 3.68 4.53 -1.55
N ASN A 14 3.33 3.76 -2.59
CA ASN A 14 2.46 2.61 -2.44
C ASN A 14 3.14 1.45 -1.69
N PHE A 15 4.44 1.23 -1.90
CA PHE A 15 5.20 0.21 -1.19
C PHE A 15 5.26 0.50 0.32
N LEU A 16 5.53 1.75 0.69
CA LEU A 16 5.69 2.14 2.10
C LEU A 16 4.37 2.31 2.83
N PHE A 17 3.34 2.81 2.15
CA PHE A 17 2.10 3.25 2.79
C PHE A 17 0.84 2.64 2.17
N PHE A 18 0.97 1.53 1.46
CA PHE A 18 -0.15 0.74 0.93
C PHE A 18 -1.25 1.59 0.27
N GLY A 19 -0.94 2.53 -0.63
CA GLY A 19 -1.98 3.26 -1.37
C GLY A 19 -1.78 4.77 -1.49
N VAL A 20 -0.82 5.35 -0.77
CA VAL A 20 -0.49 6.78 -0.88
C VAL A 20 -0.03 7.18 -2.27
N GLY A 21 0.58 6.28 -3.03
CA GLY A 21 0.95 6.49 -4.43
C GLY A 21 -0.25 6.79 -5.33
N TYR A 22 -1.39 6.15 -5.11
CA TYR A 22 -2.63 6.43 -5.85
C TYR A 22 -3.17 7.83 -5.52
N ILE A 23 -3.16 8.20 -4.24
CA ILE A 23 -3.57 9.53 -3.77
C ILE A 23 -2.63 10.60 -4.35
N TYR A 24 -1.32 10.32 -4.33
CA TYR A 24 -0.29 11.15 -4.93
C TYR A 24 -0.59 11.33 -6.41
N LEU A 25 -0.77 10.28 -7.22
CA LEU A 25 -1.09 10.41 -8.64
C LEU A 25 -2.43 11.11 -8.90
N GLY A 26 -3.34 11.09 -7.92
CA GLY A 26 -4.71 11.57 -8.07
C GLY A 26 -5.59 10.62 -8.89
N LYS A 27 -5.11 9.40 -9.16
CA LYS A 27 -5.82 8.33 -9.87
C LYS A 27 -6.22 7.25 -8.86
N ARG A 28 -7.37 6.58 -9.05
CA ARG A 28 -7.89 5.53 -8.15
C ARG A 28 -7.89 5.95 -6.66
N LYS A 29 -8.22 7.21 -6.36
CA LYS A 29 -8.13 7.79 -5.00
C LYS A 29 -8.89 6.98 -3.94
N THR A 30 -10.08 6.49 -4.27
CA THR A 30 -10.89 5.66 -3.36
C THR A 30 -10.16 4.38 -2.98
N PHE A 31 -9.57 3.68 -3.96
CA PHE A 31 -8.77 2.49 -3.71
C PHE A 31 -7.53 2.81 -2.87
N GLY A 32 -6.85 3.93 -3.16
CA GLY A 32 -5.72 4.39 -2.35
C GLY A 32 -6.05 4.66 -0.90
N TRP A 33 -7.19 5.29 -0.62
CA TRP A 33 -7.66 5.52 0.75
C TRP A 33 -8.04 4.21 1.46
N ILE A 34 -8.73 3.29 0.77
CA ILE A 34 -9.09 1.99 1.34
C ILE A 34 -7.84 1.21 1.71
N MET A 35 -6.87 1.11 0.80
CA MET A 35 -5.63 0.36 1.05
C MET A 35 -4.78 1.00 2.17
N LEU A 36 -4.70 2.34 2.22
CA LEU A 36 -4.01 3.04 3.29
C LEU A 36 -4.67 2.77 4.64
N PHE A 37 -6.01 2.87 4.71
CA PHE A 37 -6.75 2.61 5.93
C PHE A 37 -6.61 1.16 6.38
N ALA A 38 -6.69 0.20 5.45
CA ALA A 38 -6.45 -1.21 5.73
C ALA A 38 -5.03 -1.44 6.30
N GLY A 39 -4.00 -0.81 5.70
CA GLY A 39 -2.63 -0.86 6.21
C GLY A 39 -2.49 -0.31 7.63
N VAL A 40 -3.17 0.80 7.94
CA VAL A 40 -3.18 1.39 9.30
C VAL A 40 -3.87 0.47 10.31
N VAL A 41 -5.08 -0.02 9.99
CA VAL A 41 -5.83 -0.94 10.88
C VAL A 41 -5.02 -2.18 11.17
N MET A 42 -4.44 -2.79 10.15
CA MET A 42 -3.62 -4.00 10.31
C MET A 42 -2.34 -3.74 11.11
N THR A 43 -1.70 -2.57 10.94
CA THR A 43 -0.54 -2.18 11.75
C THR A 43 -0.94 -2.08 13.23
N ILE A 44 -2.09 -1.47 13.52
CA ILE A 44 -2.64 -1.38 14.88
C ILE A 44 -2.91 -2.78 15.44
N GLU A 45 -3.55 -3.67 14.67
CA GLU A 45 -3.82 -5.05 15.09
C GLU A 45 -2.54 -5.83 15.41
N TYR A 46 -1.49 -5.66 14.60
CA TYR A 46 -0.19 -6.27 14.84
C TYR A 46 0.43 -5.82 16.18
N PHE A 47 0.38 -4.53 16.50
CA PHE A 47 0.93 -4.00 17.76
C PHE A 47 0.07 -4.29 18.99
N ILE A 48 -1.25 -4.39 18.84
CA ILE A 48 -2.17 -4.72 19.94
C ILE A 48 -2.15 -6.22 20.27
N GLY A 49 -1.56 -7.06 19.41
CA GLY A 49 -1.33 -8.48 19.69
C GLY A 49 -2.60 -9.34 19.67
N ASN A 50 -3.70 -8.84 19.09
CA ASN A 50 -5.01 -9.49 19.13
C ASN A 50 -5.16 -10.67 18.13
N LEU A 51 -4.07 -11.11 17.51
CA LEU A 51 -4.08 -12.25 16.59
C LEU A 51 -3.52 -13.52 17.24
N SER A 52 -4.10 -13.88 18.38
CA SER A 52 -3.79 -15.10 19.14
C SER A 52 -4.07 -16.43 18.40
N HIS A 53 -4.70 -16.37 17.22
CA HIS A 53 -5.10 -17.54 16.43
C HIS A 53 -4.06 -17.99 15.39
N LEU A 54 -2.95 -17.26 15.19
CA LEU A 54 -1.87 -17.63 14.26
C LEU A 54 -0.63 -18.06 15.04
N SER A 55 -0.28 -19.35 14.97
CA SER A 55 0.90 -19.92 15.64
C SER A 55 2.24 -19.36 15.12
N ASN A 56 2.24 -18.76 13.93
CA ASN A 56 3.37 -18.08 13.29
C ASN A 56 2.94 -16.73 12.73
N LEU A 57 2.36 -15.90 13.59
CA LEU A 57 1.77 -14.61 13.26
C LEU A 57 2.72 -13.70 12.48
N ALA A 58 3.95 -13.55 12.97
CA ALA A 58 4.95 -12.66 12.39
C ALA A 58 5.28 -13.06 10.94
N ASN A 59 5.58 -14.33 10.69
CA ASN A 59 5.98 -14.77 9.35
C ASN A 59 4.84 -14.68 8.33
N THR A 60 3.63 -15.10 8.71
CA THR A 60 2.49 -15.16 7.77
C THR A 60 2.01 -13.76 7.38
N HIS A 61 1.92 -12.84 8.34
CA HIS A 61 1.56 -11.47 8.05
C HIS A 61 2.66 -10.75 7.27
N THR A 62 3.92 -10.80 7.69
CA THR A 62 5.00 -10.09 7.01
C THR A 62 5.12 -10.49 5.54
N ILE A 63 4.98 -11.79 5.22
CA ILE A 63 5.00 -12.26 3.83
C ILE A 63 3.79 -11.71 3.06
N SER A 64 2.58 -11.87 3.61
CA SER A 64 1.35 -11.41 2.96
C SER A 64 1.37 -9.89 2.72
N PHE A 65 1.83 -9.11 3.71
CA PHE A 65 2.00 -7.66 3.61
C PHE A 65 3.00 -7.27 2.53
N THR A 66 4.14 -7.96 2.49
CA THR A 66 5.17 -7.66 1.50
C THR A 66 4.65 -7.92 0.09
N ILE A 67 3.94 -9.02 -0.14
CA ILE A 67 3.33 -9.33 -1.44
C ILE A 67 2.33 -8.24 -1.84
N VAL A 68 1.44 -7.85 -0.93
CA VAL A 68 0.46 -6.79 -1.19
C VAL A 68 1.15 -5.45 -1.47
N ALA A 69 2.17 -5.07 -0.68
CA ALA A 69 2.95 -3.85 -0.85
C ALA A 69 3.61 -3.79 -2.22
N VAL A 70 4.23 -4.89 -2.66
CA VAL A 70 4.83 -5.00 -3.99
C VAL A 70 3.75 -4.88 -5.08
N ALA A 71 2.62 -5.56 -4.93
CA ALA A 71 1.54 -5.51 -5.91
C ALA A 71 1.02 -4.08 -6.10
N VAL A 72 0.74 -3.35 -5.01
CA VAL A 72 0.28 -1.96 -5.12
C VAL A 72 1.37 -1.00 -5.58
N ALA A 73 2.64 -1.27 -5.27
CA ALA A 73 3.76 -0.48 -5.75
C ALA A 73 3.90 -0.59 -7.27
N VAL A 74 3.82 -1.80 -7.82
CA VAL A 74 3.88 -2.06 -9.26
C VAL A 74 2.67 -1.45 -9.97
N ASP A 75 1.45 -1.67 -9.49
CA ASP A 75 0.25 -1.07 -10.09
C ASP A 75 0.30 0.46 -10.05
N GLY A 76 0.71 1.06 -8.92
CA GLY A 76 0.90 2.51 -8.80
C GLY A 76 1.95 3.06 -9.76
N TYR A 77 3.07 2.37 -9.94
CA TYR A 77 4.11 2.75 -10.90
C TYR A 77 3.57 2.72 -12.34
N LEU A 78 2.89 1.64 -12.74
CA LEU A 78 2.33 1.50 -14.08
C LEU A 78 1.26 2.56 -14.34
N LEU A 79 0.36 2.79 -13.39
CA LEU A 79 -0.70 3.80 -13.45
C LEU A 79 -0.14 5.22 -13.60
N GLY A 80 1.03 5.49 -13.01
CA GLY A 80 1.74 6.76 -13.16
C GLY A 80 2.33 6.98 -14.55
N LYS A 81 2.62 5.91 -15.29
CA LYS A 81 3.14 5.96 -16.68
C LYS A 81 2.05 6.11 -17.73
N GLU A 82 0.81 5.78 -17.40
CA GLU A 82 -0.34 5.99 -18.28
C GLU A 82 -0.61 7.49 -18.47
N LYS A 83 -0.65 7.92 -19.74
CA LYS A 83 -0.88 9.32 -20.14
C LYS A 83 -2.34 9.73 -19.91
#